data_AF-A0A534KJ64-F1
#
_entry.id   AF-A0A534KJ64-F1
#
_cell.length_a   1.000
_cell.length_b   1.000
_cell.length_c   1.000
_cell.angle_alpha   90.00
_cell.angle_beta   90.00
_cell.angle_gamma   90.00
#
_symmetry.space_group_name_H-M   'P 1'
#
loop_
_entity.id
_entity.type
_entity.pdbx_description
1 polymer ?
#
loop_
_entity_poly.entity_id
_entity_poly.type
_entity_poly.pdbx_seq_one_letter_code
_entity_poly.pdbx_strand_id
1 'polypeptide(L)' 'MKAARLFAYDKPLRLVDAETPRLKNPADVIVRVTGAGVCHTDLHIVEGVWKEKVQV' A
#
# COMPACT_ATOMS: atom_id res chain seq x y z
N MET A 1 -1.57 -2.93 13.07
CA MET A 1 -0.60 -1.90 12.66
C MET A 1 -1.31 -0.78 11.92
N LYS A 2 -0.86 0.48 12.05
CA LYS A 2 -1.39 1.59 11.25
C LYS A 2 -0.91 1.50 9.80
N ALA A 3 -1.77 1.81 8.85
CA ALA A 3 -1.45 1.83 7.42
C ALA A 3 -2.20 2.96 6.71
N ALA A 4 -1.57 3.59 5.71
CA ALA A 4 -2.24 4.48 4.77
C ALA A 4 -2.77 3.62 3.61
N ARG A 5 -4.10 3.55 3.44
CA ARG A 5 -4.76 2.67 2.47
C ARG A 5 -5.57 3.46 1.46
N LEU A 6 -5.39 3.11 0.18
CA LEU A 6 -6.25 3.56 -0.92
C LEU A 6 -7.47 2.65 -1.00
N PHE A 7 -8.67 3.24 -1.07
CA PHE A 7 -9.93 2.50 -1.18
C PHE A 7 -10.63 2.68 -2.53
N ALA A 8 -10.36 3.80 -3.20
CA ALA A 8 -10.82 4.10 -4.54
C ALA A 8 -9.80 5.03 -5.20
N TYR A 9 -9.67 4.95 -6.52
CA TYR A 9 -8.89 5.92 -7.29
C TYR A 9 -9.41 7.34 -7.10
N ASP A 10 -8.54 8.32 -7.29
CA ASP A 10 -8.81 9.76 -7.16
C ASP A 10 -9.38 10.16 -5.79
N LYS A 11 -9.09 9.36 -4.75
CA LYS A 11 -9.44 9.64 -3.37
C LYS A 11 -8.19 9.67 -2.50
N PRO A 12 -8.16 10.51 -1.45
CA PRO A 12 -7.04 10.53 -0.53
C PRO A 12 -6.90 9.18 0.18
N LEU A 13 -5.66 8.84 0.51
CA LEU A 13 -5.36 7.70 1.39
C LEU A 13 -6.03 7.91 2.74
N ARG A 14 -6.52 6.82 3.33
CA ARG A 14 -7.07 6.83 4.70
C ARG A 14 -6.15 6.06 5.63
N LEU A 15 -5.85 6.65 6.78
CA LEU A 15 -5.17 5.94 7.85
C LEU A 15 -6.15 4.96 8.49
N VAL A 16 -5.76 3.70 8.54
CA VAL A 16 -6.55 2.60 9.11
C VAL A 16 -5.68 1.72 9.99
N ASP A 17 -6.32 1.03 10.93
CA ASP A 17 -5.70 -0.10 11.60
C ASP A 17 -5.90 -1.36 10.75
N ALA A 18 -4.78 -2.01 10.41
CA ALA A 18 -4.73 -3.28 9.70
C ALA A 18 -4.17 -4.36 10.62
N GLU A 19 -4.44 -5.64 10.31
CA GLU A 19 -3.82 -6.74 11.03
C GLU A 19 -2.30 -6.74 10.84
N THR A 20 -1.56 -7.11 11.88
CA THR A 20 -0.12 -7.35 11.75
C THR A 20 0.10 -8.60 10.88
N PRO A 21 0.97 -8.54 9.86
CA PRO A 21 1.23 -9.69 9.00
C PRO A 21 1.79 -10.87 9.79
N ARG A 22 1.48 -12.08 9.33
CA ARG A 22 2.00 -13.35 9.85
C ARG A 22 2.87 -13.99 8.77
N LEU A 23 4.00 -14.56 9.16
CA LEU A 23 4.87 -15.31 8.26
C LEU A 23 4.11 -16.53 7.73
N LYS A 24 4.14 -16.74 6.42
CA LYS A 24 3.49 -17.88 5.75
C LYS A 24 4.51 -18.85 5.16
N ASN A 25 5.68 -18.36 4.75
CA ASN A 25 6.74 -19.14 4.12
C ASN A 25 8.07 -18.98 4.87
N PRO A 26 9.01 -19.93 4.75
CA PRO A 26 10.31 -19.86 5.42
C PRO A 26 11.17 -18.64 5.04
N ALA A 27 10.95 -18.07 3.87
CA ALA A 27 11.70 -16.91 3.38
C ALA A 27 11.04 -15.56 3.69
N ASP A 28 9.87 -15.56 4.35
CA ASP A 28 9.18 -14.32 4.69
C ASP A 28 9.93 -13.58 5.81
N VAL A 29 9.93 -12.25 5.77
CA VAL A 29 10.48 -11.40 6.83
C VAL A 29 9.47 -10.33 7.20
N ILE A 30 9.25 -10.12 8.50
CA ILE A 30 8.46 -8.99 9.00
C ILE A 30 9.41 -7.82 9.26
N VAL A 31 9.18 -6.73 8.53
CA VAL A 31 9.93 -5.48 8.68
C VAL A 31 9.12 -4.48 9.49
N ARG A 32 9.74 -3.92 10.54
CA ARG A 32 9.17 -2.77 11.25
C ARG A 32 9.51 -1.49 10.49
N VAL A 33 8.53 -0.91 9.83
CA VAL A 33 8.68 0.35 9.09
C VAL A 33 8.76 1.52 10.08
N THR A 34 9.86 2.27 10.06
CA THR A 34 10.04 3.50 10.87
C THR A 34 9.73 4.78 10.08
N GLY A 35 9.80 4.71 8.75
CA GLY A 35 9.44 5.79 7.84
C GLY A 35 9.28 5.26 6.41
N ALA A 36 8.46 5.93 5.61
CA ALA A 36 8.27 5.66 4.19
C ALA A 36 8.16 6.99 3.44
N GLY A 37 8.89 7.11 2.33
CA GLY A 37 8.78 8.25 1.42
C GLY A 37 7.62 8.05 0.43
N VAL A 38 7.16 9.15 -0.16
CA VAL A 38 6.22 9.12 -1.29
C VAL A 38 7.01 9.32 -2.58
N CYS A 39 6.83 8.41 -3.52
CA CYS A 39 7.35 8.51 -4.87
C CYS A 39 6.23 8.91 -5.83
N HIS A 40 6.59 9.40 -7.02
CA HIS A 40 5.61 9.75 -8.04
C HIS A 40 4.80 8.53 -8.53
N THR A 41 5.39 7.34 -8.50
CA THR A 41 4.67 6.09 -8.83
C THR A 41 3.50 5.84 -7.88
N ASP A 42 3.60 6.23 -6.61
CA ASP A 42 2.49 6.10 -5.66
C ASP A 42 1.29 6.96 -6.10
N LEU A 43 1.57 8.18 -6.60
CA LEU A 43 0.54 9.09 -7.11
C LEU A 43 -0.11 8.53 -8.38
N HIS A 44 0.69 7.96 -9.30
CA HIS A 44 0.13 7.30 -10.49
C HIS A 44 -0.85 6.16 -10.14
N ILE A 45 -0.63 5.46 -9.02
CA ILE A 45 -1.58 4.45 -8.53
C ILE A 45 -2.84 5.12 -7.96
N VAL A 46 -2.69 6.19 -7.18
CA VAL A 46 -3.83 6.94 -6.62
C VAL A 46 -4.73 7.50 -7.73
N GLU A 47 -4.13 8.08 -8.77
CA GLU A 47 -4.79 8.69 -9.93
C GLU A 47 -5.31 7.65 -10.94
N GLY A 48 -5.07 6.35 -10.70
CA GLY A 48 -5.58 5.29 -11.57
C GLY A 48 -4.94 5.25 -12.97
N VAL A 49 -3.77 5.86 -13.18
CA VAL A 49 -3.04 5.87 -14.47
C VAL A 49 -2.77 4.45 -15.00
N TRP A 50 -2.64 3.49 -14.09
CA TRP A 50 -2.37 2.09 -14.38
C TRP A 50 -3.61 1.20 -14.44
N LYS A 51 -4.81 1.75 -14.22
CA LYS A 51 -6.07 0.99 -14.12
C LYS A 51 -6.34 0.11 -15.35
N GLU A 52 -5.97 0.59 -16.55
CA GLU A 52 -6.17 -0.15 -17.80
C GLU A 52 -4.99 -1.04 -18.18
N LYS A 53 -3.86 -0.93 -17.46
CA LYS A 53 -2.59 -1.59 -17.79
C LYS A 53 -2.25 -2.75 -16.85
N VAL A 54 -2.92 -2.85 -15.71
CA VAL A 54 -2.67 -3.87 -14.68
C VAL A 54 -3.99 -4.56 -14.33
N GLN A 55 -4.04 -5.88 -14.50
CA GLN A 55 -5.14 -6.70 -13.98
C GLN A 55 -4.88 -6.94 -12.50
N VAL A 56 -5.79 -6.47 -11.65
CA VAL A 56 -5.78 -6.68 -10.19
C VAL A 56 -6.93 -7.58 -9.78
#